data_AF-A0A2D5BSP5-F1
#
_entry.id   AF-A0A2D5BSP5-F1
#
_cell.length_a   1.000
_cell.length_b   1.000
_cell.length_c   1.000
_cell.angle_alpha   90.00
_cell.angle_beta   90.00
_cell.angle_gamma   90.00
#
_symmetry.space_group_name_H-M   'P 1'
#
loop_
_entity.id
_entity.type
_entity.pdbx_description
1 polymer ?
#
loop_
_entity_poly.entity_id
_entity_poly.type
_entity_poly.pdbx_seq_one_letter_code
_entity_poly.pdbx_strand_id
1 'polypeptide(L)'
;MKTMLVLIALALALPVSAQEEPKKETPKSDSAATLAKKARKLEHELMVSRMKLEVARLDTQIKAETAKAGLAKSGRETKNAKDAVAHFDKVAAPTRVKEAQITLDAAKNAAVQAKDEYNELVAMYKAEEFAEMTKELVLKRGRHNLDLAERRLQVQVGKLQDLEKSVLPRERAALKGKLQDAESGFRRAQLTTEKTKLEIRIAVSEAEHAVNTNQADLAETRAKLAKIVKK
;
A
#
# COMPACT_ATOMS: atom_id res chain seq x y z
N MET A 1 50.24 -0.04 -11.16
CA MET A 1 50.31 0.40 -12.58
C MET A 1 50.51 1.92 -12.54
N LYS A 2 51.74 2.40 -12.77
CA LYS A 2 52.19 3.04 -14.03
C LYS A 2 51.24 4.21 -14.41
N THR A 3 51.62 5.48 -14.55
CA THR A 3 52.92 6.12 -14.85
C THR A 3 52.73 7.65 -14.92
N MET A 4 53.79 8.39 -14.53
CA MET A 4 54.33 9.66 -15.11
C MET A 4 53.51 10.97 -15.08
N LEU A 5 54.04 12.07 -14.52
CA LEU A 5 55.13 12.98 -15.01
C LEU A 5 54.76 13.67 -16.36
N VAL A 6 55.03 14.95 -16.68
CA VAL A 6 55.63 16.15 -16.06
C VAL A 6 55.66 17.27 -17.16
N LEU A 7 56.10 18.50 -16.82
CA LEU A 7 56.55 19.66 -17.65
C LEU A 7 55.46 20.68 -18.04
N ILE A 8 55.45 21.91 -17.51
CA ILE A 8 56.39 23.06 -17.64
C ILE A 8 56.52 23.55 -19.08
N ALA A 9 56.03 24.77 -19.35
CA ALA A 9 56.63 25.70 -20.30
C ALA A 9 56.26 27.15 -19.96
N LEU A 10 57.28 27.87 -19.49
CA LEU A 10 57.41 29.32 -19.37
C LEU A 10 57.67 29.89 -20.77
N ALA A 11 56.96 30.93 -21.21
CA ALA A 11 57.40 31.75 -22.35
C ALA A 11 56.87 33.19 -22.28
N LEU A 12 57.79 34.09 -21.93
CA LEU A 12 58.11 35.35 -22.61
C LEU A 12 57.00 36.33 -23.00
N ALA A 13 56.96 37.44 -22.25
CA ALA A 13 56.56 38.75 -22.75
C ALA A 13 57.69 39.40 -23.57
N LEU A 14 57.34 40.04 -24.69
CA LEU A 14 57.84 41.34 -25.17
C LEU A 14 56.96 41.82 -26.36
N PRO A 15 56.90 43.14 -26.63
CA PRO A 15 55.82 43.82 -27.35
C PRO A 15 56.15 44.05 -28.84
N VAL A 16 55.14 44.08 -29.70
CA VAL A 16 55.31 44.55 -31.08
C VAL A 16 54.07 45.32 -31.55
N SER A 17 54.32 46.61 -31.79
CA SER A 17 53.80 47.50 -32.83
C SER A 17 52.29 47.73 -32.97
N ALA A 18 51.94 48.99 -32.73
CA ALA A 18 50.83 49.67 -33.36
C ALA A 18 50.97 49.62 -34.91
N GLN A 19 49.86 49.30 -35.57
CA GLN A 19 49.53 49.82 -36.89
C GLN A 19 48.04 50.16 -36.89
N GLU A 20 47.81 51.43 -37.20
CA GLU A 20 46.52 52.08 -37.42
C GLU A 20 45.97 51.73 -38.81
N GLU A 21 44.64 51.55 -38.84
CA GLU A 21 43.70 51.78 -39.96
C GLU A 21 43.59 50.73 -41.09
N PRO A 22 42.39 50.53 -41.72
CA PRO A 22 41.27 51.48 -41.78
C PRO A 22 39.89 50.93 -41.38
N LYS A 23 39.04 51.85 -40.90
CA LYS A 23 37.58 51.75 -40.96
C LYS A 23 37.15 51.40 -42.39
N LYS A 24 36.59 50.21 -42.58
CA LYS A 24 35.66 49.92 -43.70
C LYS A 24 34.27 49.70 -43.13
N GLU A 25 33.43 50.70 -43.37
CA GLU A 25 32.00 50.66 -43.13
C GLU A 25 31.34 49.56 -43.97
N THR A 26 30.73 48.57 -43.30
CA THR A 26 29.47 47.95 -43.74
C THR A 26 28.72 47.35 -42.54
N PRO A 27 27.98 48.12 -41.72
CA PRO A 27 27.40 47.62 -40.47
C PRO A 27 25.96 47.07 -40.63
N LYS A 28 25.55 46.60 -41.81
CA LYS A 28 24.17 46.08 -42.02
C LYS A 28 24.08 44.58 -42.32
N SER A 29 25.12 43.95 -42.89
CA SER A 29 25.04 42.52 -43.28
C SER A 29 25.29 41.54 -42.12
N ASP A 30 26.20 41.89 -41.19
CA ASP A 30 26.56 41.02 -40.05
C ASP A 30 25.43 40.90 -39.01
N SER A 31 24.58 41.93 -38.88
CA SER A 31 23.46 41.90 -37.92
C SER A 31 22.32 40.97 -38.36
N ALA A 32 22.08 40.86 -39.68
CA ALA A 32 21.02 40.00 -40.20
C ALA A 32 21.43 38.51 -40.12
N ALA A 33 22.67 38.18 -40.48
CA ALA A 33 23.20 36.82 -40.41
C ALA A 33 23.25 36.28 -38.97
N THR A 34 23.64 37.12 -37.99
CA THR A 34 23.67 36.76 -36.57
C THR A 34 22.27 36.54 -36.01
N LEU A 35 21.29 37.38 -36.35
CA LEU A 35 19.89 37.19 -35.96
C LEU A 35 19.26 35.95 -36.62
N ALA A 36 19.62 35.64 -37.87
CA ALA A 36 19.17 34.41 -38.53
C ALA A 36 19.71 33.15 -37.84
N LYS A 37 20.99 33.16 -37.44
CA LYS A 37 21.59 32.07 -36.66
C LYS A 37 20.93 31.92 -35.29
N LYS A 38 20.63 33.04 -34.61
CA LYS A 38 19.92 33.06 -33.33
C LYS A 38 18.49 32.50 -33.49
N ALA A 39 17.76 32.87 -34.53
CA ALA A 39 16.43 32.35 -34.82
C ALA A 39 16.45 30.83 -35.04
N ARG A 40 17.40 30.30 -35.83
CA ARG A 40 17.56 28.84 -36.02
C ARG A 40 17.87 28.10 -34.72
N LYS A 41 18.70 28.68 -33.85
CA LYS A 41 18.98 28.12 -32.52
C LYS A 41 17.72 28.09 -31.65
N LEU A 42 16.98 29.19 -31.59
CA LEU A 42 15.72 29.29 -30.85
C LEU A 42 14.63 28.36 -31.41
N GLU A 43 14.58 28.13 -32.72
CA GLU A 43 13.70 27.12 -33.35
C GLU A 43 14.01 25.72 -32.85
N HIS A 44 15.30 25.35 -32.81
CA HIS A 44 15.71 24.06 -32.27
C HIS A 44 15.39 23.95 -30.77
N GLU A 45 15.67 25.00 -29.98
CA GLU A 45 15.35 25.04 -28.54
C GLU A 45 13.85 24.96 -28.29
N LEU A 46 13.01 25.61 -29.11
CA LEU A 46 11.56 25.49 -29.04
C LEU A 46 11.09 24.06 -29.35
N MET A 47 11.65 23.43 -30.39
CA MET A 47 11.36 22.03 -30.72
C MET A 47 11.70 21.10 -29.55
N VAL A 48 12.87 21.26 -28.94
CA VAL A 48 13.29 20.48 -27.77
C VAL A 48 12.37 20.73 -26.57
N SER A 49 11.99 21.99 -26.29
CA SER A 49 11.06 22.31 -25.21
C SER A 49 9.67 21.71 -25.43
N ARG A 50 9.19 21.66 -26.68
CA ARG A 50 7.93 20.99 -27.03
C ARG A 50 7.99 19.49 -26.79
N MET A 51 9.08 18.84 -27.20
CA MET A 51 9.30 17.42 -26.91
C MET A 51 9.39 17.15 -25.39
N LYS A 52 10.07 18.03 -24.63
CA LYS A 52 10.13 17.93 -23.17
C LYS A 52 8.74 18.08 -22.52
N LEU A 53 7.90 18.97 -23.03
CA LEU A 53 6.52 19.11 -22.58
C LEU A 53 5.71 17.84 -22.86
N GLU A 54 5.88 17.23 -24.02
CA GLU A 54 5.21 15.97 -24.36
C GLU A 54 5.65 14.82 -23.46
N VAL A 55 6.96 14.68 -23.22
CA VAL A 55 7.52 13.72 -22.25
C VAL A 55 6.95 13.97 -20.85
N ALA A 56 6.93 15.22 -20.38
CA ALA A 56 6.37 15.57 -19.09
C ALA A 56 4.88 15.22 -18.99
N ARG A 57 4.09 15.39 -20.06
CA ARG A 57 2.68 15.00 -20.12
C ARG A 57 2.49 13.48 -20.03
N LEU A 58 3.32 12.70 -20.73
CA LEU A 58 3.26 11.24 -20.66
C LEU A 58 3.68 10.72 -19.27
N ASP A 59 4.78 11.24 -18.72
CA ASP A 59 5.24 10.88 -17.39
C ASP A 59 4.21 11.20 -16.31
N THR A 60 3.57 12.37 -16.40
CA THR A 60 2.52 12.78 -15.47
C THR A 60 1.26 11.93 -15.60
N GLN A 61 0.89 11.50 -16.82
CA GLN A 61 -0.20 10.55 -17.04
C GLN A 61 0.09 9.20 -16.38
N ILE A 62 1.29 8.65 -16.57
CA ILE A 62 1.71 7.39 -15.93
C ILE A 62 1.66 7.52 -14.40
N LYS A 63 2.17 8.63 -13.84
CA LYS A 63 2.12 8.91 -12.40
C LYS A 63 0.68 8.98 -11.89
N ALA A 64 -0.21 9.65 -12.62
CA ALA A 64 -1.62 9.77 -12.25
C ALA A 64 -2.32 8.41 -12.20
N GLU A 65 -2.15 7.58 -13.24
CA GLU A 65 -2.76 6.26 -13.29
C GLU A 65 -2.17 5.32 -12.22
N THR A 66 -0.87 5.40 -11.96
CA THR A 66 -0.22 4.63 -10.88
C THR A 66 -0.78 5.02 -9.50
N ALA A 67 -0.90 6.31 -9.23
CA ALA A 67 -1.47 6.80 -7.97
C ALA A 67 -2.94 6.38 -7.80
N LYS A 68 -3.75 6.49 -8.87
CA LYS A 68 -5.15 6.06 -8.90
C LYS A 68 -5.30 4.55 -8.68
N ALA A 69 -4.45 3.74 -9.32
CA ALA A 69 -4.44 2.29 -9.13
C ALA A 69 -4.07 1.92 -7.67
N GLY A 70 -3.08 2.60 -7.09
CA GLY A 70 -2.71 2.45 -5.69
C GLY A 70 -3.86 2.79 -4.73
N LEU A 71 -4.52 3.93 -4.94
CA LEU A 71 -5.70 4.34 -4.15
C LEU A 71 -6.85 3.32 -4.26
N ALA A 72 -7.15 2.86 -5.47
CA ALA A 72 -8.19 1.86 -5.70
C ALA A 72 -7.86 0.53 -5.01
N LYS A 73 -6.59 0.10 -5.04
CA LYS A 73 -6.12 -1.10 -4.35
C LYS A 73 -6.33 -0.99 -2.84
N SER A 74 -5.83 0.07 -2.20
CA SER A 74 -6.00 0.28 -0.75
C SER A 74 -7.47 0.46 -0.36
N GLY A 75 -8.30 1.01 -1.24
CA GLY A 75 -9.75 1.08 -1.05
C GLY A 75 -10.41 -0.31 -0.99
N ARG A 76 -10.03 -1.21 -1.90
CA ARG A 76 -10.49 -2.62 -1.85
C ARG A 76 -10.01 -3.34 -0.60
N GLU A 77 -8.75 -3.17 -0.21
CA GLU A 77 -8.19 -3.77 1.00
C GLU A 77 -8.96 -3.31 2.26
N THR A 78 -9.26 -2.01 2.35
CA THR A 78 -10.08 -1.46 3.44
C THR A 78 -11.48 -2.05 3.45
N LYS A 79 -12.14 -2.12 2.30
CA LYS A 79 -13.47 -2.73 2.19
C LYS A 79 -13.45 -4.20 2.64
N ASN A 80 -12.51 -4.98 2.13
CA ASN A 80 -12.38 -6.39 2.48
C ASN A 80 -12.12 -6.58 3.99
N ALA A 81 -11.30 -5.73 4.61
CA ALA A 81 -11.07 -5.78 6.05
C ALA A 81 -12.33 -5.42 6.87
N LYS A 82 -13.13 -4.44 6.41
CA LYS A 82 -14.43 -4.10 7.02
C LYS A 82 -15.40 -5.26 6.92
N ASP A 83 -15.51 -5.86 5.74
CA ASP A 83 -16.38 -7.00 5.49
C ASP A 83 -15.97 -8.20 6.35
N ALA A 84 -14.66 -8.44 6.53
CA ALA A 84 -14.14 -9.51 7.39
C ALA A 84 -14.52 -9.30 8.86
N VAL A 85 -14.36 -8.09 9.41
CA VAL A 85 -14.78 -7.76 10.78
C VAL A 85 -16.30 -7.95 10.93
N ALA A 86 -17.08 -7.43 9.99
CA ALA A 86 -18.53 -7.52 10.02
C ALA A 86 -19.02 -8.97 9.94
N HIS A 87 -18.44 -9.77 9.04
CA HIS A 87 -18.76 -11.20 8.93
C HIS A 87 -18.39 -11.95 10.20
N PHE A 88 -17.21 -11.67 10.79
CA PHE A 88 -16.81 -12.31 12.04
C PHE A 88 -17.79 -12.01 13.17
N ASP A 89 -18.15 -10.74 13.36
CA ASP A 89 -19.01 -10.31 14.47
C ASP A 89 -20.46 -10.78 14.32
N LYS A 90 -20.98 -10.78 13.08
CA LYS A 90 -22.39 -11.12 12.83
C LYS A 90 -22.64 -12.60 12.60
N VAL A 91 -21.65 -13.32 12.07
CA VAL A 91 -21.83 -14.70 11.60
C VAL A 91 -20.86 -15.64 12.29
N ALA A 92 -19.55 -15.48 12.09
CA ALA A 92 -18.59 -16.51 12.47
C ALA A 92 -18.51 -16.74 13.99
N ALA A 93 -18.40 -15.66 14.79
CA ALA A 93 -18.28 -15.78 16.24
C ALA A 93 -19.58 -16.33 16.89
N PRO A 94 -20.78 -15.79 16.59
CA PRO A 94 -22.02 -16.35 17.13
C PRO A 94 -22.26 -17.81 16.75
N THR A 95 -21.95 -18.21 15.52
CA THR A 95 -22.08 -19.61 15.08
C THR A 95 -21.17 -20.53 15.89
N ARG A 96 -19.90 -20.17 16.08
CA ARG A 96 -18.96 -20.98 16.88
C ARG A 96 -19.39 -21.12 18.34
N VAL A 97 -19.94 -20.06 18.94
CA VAL A 97 -20.50 -20.12 20.30
C VAL A 97 -21.68 -21.09 20.35
N LYS A 98 -22.60 -21.02 19.38
CA LYS A 98 -23.74 -21.95 19.31
C LYS A 98 -23.31 -23.41 19.12
N GLU A 99 -22.34 -23.68 18.26
CA GLU A 99 -21.80 -25.03 18.06
C GLU A 99 -21.15 -25.58 19.35
N ALA A 100 -20.39 -24.74 20.06
CA ALA A 100 -19.82 -25.10 21.35
C ALA A 100 -20.90 -25.34 22.41
N GLN A 101 -21.98 -24.54 22.41
CA GLN A 101 -23.12 -24.72 23.31
C GLN A 101 -23.85 -26.04 23.06
N ILE A 102 -24.12 -26.40 21.79
CA ILE A 102 -24.74 -27.68 21.43
C ILE A 102 -23.90 -28.86 21.95
N THR A 103 -22.57 -28.74 21.81
CA THR A 103 -21.64 -29.77 22.30
C THR A 103 -21.66 -29.86 23.83
N LEU A 104 -21.74 -28.73 24.53
CA LEU A 104 -21.87 -28.66 25.97
C LEU A 104 -23.20 -29.28 26.44
N ASP A 105 -24.31 -28.94 25.79
CA ASP A 105 -25.64 -29.45 26.13
C ASP A 105 -25.71 -30.98 25.93
N ALA A 106 -25.13 -31.50 24.85
CA ALA A 106 -25.01 -32.94 24.64
C ALA A 106 -24.19 -33.63 25.74
N ALA A 107 -23.06 -33.05 26.16
CA ALA A 107 -22.26 -33.59 27.25
C ALA A 107 -22.98 -33.52 28.61
N LYS A 108 -23.77 -32.46 28.83
CA LYS A 108 -24.59 -32.30 30.03
C LYS A 108 -25.68 -33.36 30.11
N ASN A 109 -26.40 -33.57 29.01
CA ASN A 109 -27.44 -34.60 28.95
C ASN A 109 -26.86 -35.99 29.16
N ALA A 110 -25.71 -36.29 28.57
CA ALA A 110 -25.02 -37.57 28.78
C ALA A 110 -24.61 -37.78 30.25
N ALA A 111 -24.12 -36.74 30.94
CA ALA A 111 -23.78 -36.81 32.36
C ALA A 111 -25.01 -37.02 33.25
N VAL A 112 -26.13 -36.35 32.93
CA VAL A 112 -27.41 -36.55 33.63
C VAL A 112 -27.91 -37.98 33.44
N GLN A 113 -27.95 -38.49 32.21
CA GLN A 113 -28.38 -39.86 31.91
C GLN A 113 -27.53 -40.90 32.63
N ALA A 114 -26.19 -40.79 32.56
CA ALA A 114 -25.30 -41.71 33.25
C ALA A 114 -25.48 -41.68 34.78
N LYS A 115 -25.85 -40.52 35.34
CA LYS A 115 -26.13 -40.37 36.76
C LYS A 115 -27.43 -41.05 37.15
N ASP A 116 -28.48 -40.83 36.37
CA ASP A 116 -29.79 -41.44 36.59
C ASP A 116 -29.71 -42.96 36.47
N GLU A 117 -29.06 -43.49 35.42
CA GLU A 117 -28.80 -44.92 35.23
C GLU A 117 -28.00 -45.52 36.40
N TYR A 118 -26.95 -44.84 36.87
CA TYR A 118 -26.18 -45.33 38.03
C TYR A 118 -27.02 -45.36 39.31
N ASN A 119 -27.86 -44.35 39.55
CA ASN A 119 -28.76 -44.32 40.70
C ASN A 119 -29.80 -45.46 40.65
N GLU A 120 -30.35 -45.75 39.46
CA GLU A 120 -31.24 -46.88 39.24
C GLU A 120 -30.55 -48.22 39.54
N LEU A 121 -29.32 -48.42 39.05
CA LEU A 121 -28.52 -49.62 39.36
C LEU A 121 -28.28 -49.77 40.86
N VAL A 122 -27.91 -48.67 41.54
CA VAL A 122 -27.72 -48.67 43.01
C VAL A 122 -29.01 -49.03 43.73
N ALA A 123 -30.15 -48.50 43.31
CA ALA A 123 -31.45 -48.79 43.92
C ALA A 123 -31.85 -50.26 43.73
N MET A 124 -31.68 -50.80 42.51
CA MET A 124 -32.01 -52.20 42.18
C MET A 124 -31.17 -53.18 43.00
N TYR A 125 -29.85 -53.02 43.01
CA TYR A 125 -28.94 -53.93 43.73
C TYR A 125 -28.96 -53.76 45.25
N LYS A 126 -29.53 -52.67 45.78
CA LYS A 126 -29.72 -52.50 47.23
C LYS A 126 -30.72 -53.51 47.80
N ALA A 127 -31.67 -53.99 46.98
CA ALA A 127 -32.70 -54.95 47.38
C ALA A 127 -32.28 -56.44 47.21
N GLU A 128 -31.18 -56.73 46.52
CA GLU A 128 -30.69 -58.10 46.28
C GLU A 128 -29.56 -58.48 47.26
N GLU A 129 -29.72 -59.65 47.91
CA GLU A 129 -28.73 -60.21 48.86
C GLU A 129 -27.84 -61.33 48.27
N PHE A 130 -28.12 -61.83 47.06
CA PHE A 130 -27.35 -62.91 46.45
C PHE A 130 -26.38 -62.39 45.37
N ALA A 131 -25.17 -62.98 45.29
CA ALA A 131 -24.09 -62.69 44.31
C ALA A 131 -23.37 -61.32 44.45
N GLU A 132 -22.78 -61.08 45.62
CA GLU A 132 -22.02 -59.85 45.96
C GLU A 132 -20.97 -59.42 44.92
N MET A 133 -20.18 -60.36 44.39
CA MET A 133 -19.12 -60.04 43.42
C MET A 133 -19.65 -59.49 42.10
N THR A 134 -20.77 -60.03 41.60
CA THR A 134 -21.36 -59.56 40.34
C THR A 134 -22.00 -58.19 40.54
N LYS A 135 -22.66 -57.96 41.68
CA LYS A 135 -23.18 -56.65 42.10
C LYS A 135 -22.08 -55.59 42.15
N GLU A 136 -20.97 -55.87 42.81
CA GLU A 136 -19.85 -54.93 42.90
C GLU A 136 -19.31 -54.55 41.52
N LEU A 137 -19.16 -55.54 40.63
CA LEU A 137 -18.66 -55.31 39.26
C LEU A 137 -19.60 -54.40 38.45
N VAL A 138 -20.91 -54.62 38.53
CA VAL A 138 -21.91 -53.80 37.79
C VAL A 138 -21.93 -52.37 38.34
N LEU A 139 -21.98 -52.20 39.66
CA LEU A 139 -21.95 -50.86 40.28
C LEU A 139 -20.65 -50.12 39.96
N LYS A 140 -19.50 -50.81 39.96
CA LYS A 140 -18.21 -50.23 39.58
C LYS A 140 -18.18 -49.76 38.13
N ARG A 141 -18.76 -50.53 37.20
CA ARG A 141 -18.90 -50.12 35.79
C ARG A 141 -19.81 -48.91 35.62
N GLY A 142 -20.97 -48.90 36.28
CA GLY A 142 -21.89 -47.77 36.26
C GLY A 142 -21.26 -46.48 36.80
N ARG A 143 -20.57 -46.58 37.95
CA ARG A 143 -19.79 -45.46 38.53
C ARG A 143 -18.73 -44.96 37.55
N HIS A 144 -17.99 -45.87 36.92
CA HIS A 144 -16.95 -45.48 35.96
C HIS A 144 -17.53 -44.72 34.76
N ASN A 145 -18.68 -45.16 34.23
CA ASN A 145 -19.35 -44.47 33.14
C ASN A 145 -19.81 -43.06 33.54
N LEU A 146 -20.37 -42.91 34.75
CA LEU A 146 -20.72 -41.61 35.32
C LEU A 146 -19.49 -40.70 35.43
N ASP A 147 -18.40 -41.19 36.03
CA ASP A 147 -17.15 -40.42 36.20
C ASP A 147 -16.61 -39.93 34.83
N LEU A 148 -16.66 -40.77 33.79
CA LEU A 148 -16.25 -40.40 32.44
C LEU A 148 -17.16 -39.32 31.84
N ALA A 149 -18.47 -39.44 32.02
CA ALA A 149 -19.44 -38.47 31.52
C ALA A 149 -19.28 -37.09 32.20
N GLU A 150 -19.07 -37.07 33.52
CA GLU A 150 -18.80 -35.84 34.28
C GLU A 150 -17.49 -35.17 33.85
N ARG A 151 -16.41 -35.95 33.67
CA ARG A 151 -15.14 -35.41 33.15
C ARG A 151 -15.31 -34.83 31.75
N ARG A 152 -16.06 -35.50 30.87
CA ARG A 152 -16.36 -35.00 29.54
C ARG A 152 -17.13 -33.67 29.61
N LEU A 153 -18.13 -33.57 30.47
CA LEU A 153 -18.87 -32.33 30.70
C LEU A 153 -17.93 -31.20 31.16
N GLN A 154 -17.07 -31.45 32.14
CA GLN A 154 -16.10 -30.46 32.63
C GLN A 154 -15.17 -29.95 31.52
N VAL A 155 -14.71 -30.83 30.63
CA VAL A 155 -13.91 -30.44 29.46
C VAL A 155 -14.69 -29.51 28.53
N GLN A 156 -15.97 -29.80 28.24
CA GLN A 156 -16.77 -28.94 27.36
C GLN A 156 -17.06 -27.57 27.99
N VAL A 157 -17.30 -27.52 29.30
CA VAL A 157 -17.42 -26.25 30.04
C VAL A 157 -16.16 -25.41 29.88
N GLY A 158 -14.98 -26.01 30.10
CA GLY A 158 -13.71 -25.32 29.94
C GLY A 158 -13.46 -24.82 28.51
N LYS A 159 -13.82 -25.64 27.50
CA LYS A 159 -13.70 -25.25 26.08
C LYS A 159 -14.58 -24.06 25.72
N LEU A 160 -15.84 -24.04 26.15
CA LEU A 160 -16.73 -22.91 25.89
C LEU A 160 -16.19 -21.62 26.55
N GLN A 161 -15.72 -21.73 27.79
CA GLN A 161 -15.13 -20.59 28.52
C GLN A 161 -13.87 -20.04 27.83
N ASP A 162 -12.96 -20.91 27.38
CA ASP A 162 -11.76 -20.49 26.64
C ASP A 162 -12.12 -19.84 25.29
N LEU A 163 -13.10 -20.43 24.58
CA LEU A 163 -13.60 -19.88 23.33
C LEU A 163 -14.09 -18.43 23.51
N GLU A 164 -14.95 -18.19 24.50
CA GLU A 164 -15.56 -16.89 24.74
C GLU A 164 -14.59 -15.85 25.33
N LYS A 165 -13.74 -16.26 26.28
CA LYS A 165 -12.88 -15.33 27.03
C LYS A 165 -11.53 -15.06 26.38
N SER A 166 -11.05 -15.99 25.56
CA SER A 166 -9.69 -15.93 25.02
C SER A 166 -9.68 -15.96 23.49
N VAL A 167 -10.22 -17.01 22.89
CA VAL A 167 -10.08 -17.25 21.44
C VAL A 167 -10.80 -16.18 20.62
N LEU A 168 -12.11 -16.01 20.81
CA LEU A 168 -12.90 -15.05 20.04
C LEU A 168 -12.45 -13.59 20.23
N PRO A 169 -12.14 -13.12 21.46
CA PRO A 169 -11.62 -11.76 21.65
C PRO A 169 -10.28 -11.53 20.95
N ARG A 170 -9.35 -12.49 21.00
CA ARG A 170 -8.04 -12.38 20.31
C ARG A 170 -8.21 -12.32 18.80
N GLU A 171 -9.04 -13.19 18.22
CA GLU A 171 -9.33 -13.17 16.78
C GLU A 171 -10.00 -11.85 16.37
N ARG A 172 -10.98 -11.37 17.14
CA ARG A 172 -11.61 -10.06 16.90
C ARG A 172 -10.59 -8.93 16.92
N ALA A 173 -9.70 -8.90 17.91
CA ALA A 173 -8.66 -7.88 18.02
C ALA A 173 -7.71 -7.92 16.82
N ALA A 174 -7.30 -9.11 16.37
CA ALA A 174 -6.47 -9.27 15.18
C ALA A 174 -7.15 -8.76 13.90
N LEU A 175 -8.44 -9.05 13.71
CA LEU A 175 -9.21 -8.54 12.57
C LEU A 175 -9.37 -7.01 12.62
N LYS A 176 -9.63 -6.45 13.79
CA LYS A 176 -9.69 -5.00 13.99
C LYS A 176 -8.35 -4.32 13.74
N GLY A 177 -7.24 -4.94 14.15
CA GLY A 177 -5.90 -4.46 13.84
C GLY A 177 -5.67 -4.39 12.32
N LYS A 178 -5.99 -5.46 11.59
CA LYS A 178 -5.92 -5.47 10.12
C LYS A 178 -6.78 -4.39 9.47
N LEU A 179 -7.97 -4.13 10.00
CA LEU A 179 -8.83 -3.05 9.53
C LEU A 179 -8.18 -1.67 9.76
N GLN A 180 -7.63 -1.43 10.96
CA GLN A 180 -6.96 -0.18 11.28
C GLN A 180 -5.73 0.07 10.38
N ASP A 181 -4.95 -0.97 10.10
CA ASP A 181 -3.83 -0.91 9.18
C ASP A 181 -4.28 -0.59 7.75
N ALA A 182 -5.32 -1.26 7.26
CA ALA A 182 -5.89 -1.01 5.94
C ALA A 182 -6.44 0.41 5.80
N GLU A 183 -7.18 0.92 6.80
CA GLU A 183 -7.68 2.30 6.81
C GLU A 183 -6.55 3.32 6.81
N SER A 184 -5.47 3.06 7.56
CA SER A 184 -4.29 3.91 7.58
C SER A 184 -3.55 3.88 6.25
N GLY A 185 -3.44 2.70 5.62
CA GLY A 185 -2.92 2.54 4.26
C GLY A 185 -3.74 3.31 3.23
N PHE A 186 -5.07 3.24 3.31
CA PHE A 186 -5.97 4.00 2.43
C PHE A 186 -5.82 5.51 2.61
N ARG A 187 -5.76 6.01 3.85
CA ARG A 187 -5.49 7.42 4.13
C ARG A 187 -4.16 7.88 3.53
N ARG A 188 -3.09 7.08 3.67
CA ARG A 188 -1.80 7.37 3.04
C ARG A 188 -1.91 7.40 1.52
N ALA A 189 -2.60 6.44 0.90
CA ALA A 189 -2.81 6.42 -0.54
C ALA A 189 -3.59 7.64 -1.06
N GLN A 190 -4.59 8.12 -0.30
CA GLN A 190 -5.31 9.36 -0.60
C GLN A 190 -4.36 10.56 -0.60
N LEU A 191 -3.59 10.74 0.47
CA LEU A 191 -2.62 11.84 0.57
C LEU A 191 -1.55 11.79 -0.52
N THR A 192 -1.02 10.61 -0.83
CA THR A 192 -0.08 10.43 -1.93
C THR A 192 -0.70 10.80 -3.27
N THR A 193 -1.96 10.42 -3.51
CA THR A 193 -2.67 10.79 -4.75
C THR A 193 -2.83 12.30 -4.88
N GLU A 194 -3.22 12.99 -3.80
CA GLU A 194 -3.33 14.45 -3.80
C GLU A 194 -1.97 15.14 -3.99
N LYS A 195 -0.92 14.63 -3.36
CA LYS A 195 0.46 15.09 -3.58
C LYS A 195 0.86 14.93 -5.04
N THR A 196 0.63 13.76 -5.65
CA THR A 196 0.95 13.51 -7.05
C THR A 196 0.18 14.43 -7.99
N LYS A 197 -1.10 14.74 -7.71
CA LYS A 197 -1.86 15.73 -8.51
C LYS A 197 -1.23 17.13 -8.47
N LEU A 198 -0.63 17.53 -7.35
CA LEU A 198 0.07 18.81 -7.24
C LEU A 198 1.39 18.78 -8.01
N GLU A 199 2.18 17.71 -7.86
CA GLU A 199 3.44 17.53 -8.59
C GLU A 199 3.22 17.51 -10.11
N ILE A 200 2.14 16.88 -10.58
CA ILE A 200 1.75 16.89 -11.99
C ILE A 200 1.49 18.31 -12.48
N ARG A 201 0.73 19.10 -11.72
CA ARG A 201 0.41 20.49 -12.08
C ARG A 201 1.68 21.34 -12.18
N ILE A 202 2.60 21.18 -11.24
CA ILE A 202 3.89 21.89 -11.24
C ILE A 202 4.70 21.49 -12.48
N ALA A 203 4.90 20.20 -12.71
CA ALA A 203 5.72 19.70 -13.81
C ALA A 203 5.20 20.13 -15.20
N VAL A 204 3.88 20.07 -15.41
CA VAL A 204 3.27 20.54 -16.67
C VAL A 204 3.42 22.06 -16.79
N SER A 205 3.16 22.82 -15.73
CA SER A 205 3.28 24.28 -15.75
C SER A 205 4.70 24.75 -16.06
N GLU A 206 5.73 24.10 -15.49
CA GLU A 206 7.14 24.42 -15.75
C GLU A 206 7.52 24.15 -17.21
N ALA A 207 7.08 23.01 -17.76
CA ALA A 207 7.34 22.65 -19.14
C ALA A 207 6.60 23.56 -20.13
N GLU A 208 5.36 23.97 -19.82
CA GLU A 208 4.59 24.93 -20.61
C GLU A 208 5.22 26.31 -20.58
N HIS A 209 5.70 26.77 -19.42
CA HIS A 209 6.44 28.02 -19.31
C HIS A 209 7.69 28.03 -20.20
N ALA A 210 8.48 26.94 -20.19
CA ALA A 210 9.66 26.82 -21.04
C ALA A 210 9.33 26.89 -22.56
N VAL A 211 8.21 26.30 -22.98
CA VAL A 211 7.72 26.42 -24.37
C VAL A 211 7.31 27.86 -24.67
N ASN A 212 6.56 28.51 -23.77
CA ASN A 212 6.07 29.87 -23.95
C ASN A 212 7.20 30.90 -24.03
N THR A 213 8.22 30.79 -23.16
CA THR A 213 9.40 31.66 -23.20
C THR A 213 10.16 31.51 -24.51
N ASN A 214 10.50 30.28 -24.92
CA ASN A 214 11.24 30.03 -26.17
C ASN A 214 10.44 30.48 -27.41
N GLN A 215 9.12 30.35 -27.37
CA GLN A 215 8.24 30.80 -28.45
C GLN A 215 8.19 32.33 -28.54
N ALA A 216 8.12 33.03 -27.40
CA ALA A 216 8.15 34.48 -27.34
C ALA A 216 9.51 35.03 -27.84
N ASP A 217 10.62 34.47 -27.37
CA ASP A 217 11.97 34.87 -27.78
C ASP A 217 12.22 34.65 -29.28
N LEU A 218 11.70 33.54 -29.82
CA LEU A 218 11.75 33.26 -31.26
C LEU A 218 10.92 34.27 -32.06
N ALA A 219 9.70 34.58 -31.61
CA ALA A 219 8.83 35.55 -32.26
C ALA A 219 9.45 36.95 -32.27
N GLU A 220 10.03 37.39 -31.15
CA GLU A 220 10.73 38.67 -31.05
C GLU A 220 11.96 38.70 -31.98
N THR A 221 12.76 37.64 -32.01
CA THR A 221 13.95 37.54 -32.86
C THR A 221 13.58 37.57 -34.34
N ARG A 222 12.52 36.85 -34.74
CA ARG A 222 11.99 36.87 -36.12
C ARG A 222 11.43 38.24 -36.51
N ALA A 223 10.74 38.92 -35.60
CA ALA A 223 10.24 40.27 -35.84
C ALA A 223 11.38 41.29 -36.04
N LYS A 224 12.46 41.19 -35.25
CA LYS A 224 13.68 42.00 -35.42
C LYS A 224 14.36 41.74 -36.78
N LEU A 225 14.49 40.47 -37.16
CA LEU A 225 15.06 40.09 -38.46
C LEU A 225 14.22 40.63 -39.64
N ALA A 226 12.89 40.50 -39.58
CA ALA A 226 11.99 41.01 -40.61
C ALA A 226 12.08 42.53 -40.80
N LYS A 227 12.31 43.29 -39.72
CA LYS A 227 12.52 44.76 -39.79
C LYS A 227 13.85 45.14 -40.45
N ILE A 228 14.88 44.30 -40.35
CA ILE A 228 16.19 44.53 -40.97
C ILE A 228 16.15 44.17 -42.46
N VAL A 229 15.47 43.08 -42.82
CA VAL A 229 15.35 42.64 -44.23
C VAL A 229 14.45 43.56 -45.07
N LYS A 230 13.50 44.27 -44.45
CA LYS A 230 12.64 45.26 -45.13
C LYS A 230 13.28 46.65 -45.29
N LYS A 231 14.43 46.91 -44.68
CA LYS A 231 15.18 48.18 -44.76
C LYS A 231 16.29 48.10 -45.78
#